data_AF-A0A138AWB0-F1
#
_entry.id   AF-A0A138AWB0-F1
#
_cell.length_a   1.000
_cell.length_b   1.000
_cell.length_c   1.000
_cell.angle_alpha   90.00
_cell.angle_beta   90.00
_cell.angle_gamma   90.00
#
_symmetry.space_group_name_H-M   'P 1'
#
loop_
_entity.id
_entity.type
_entity.pdbx_description
1 polymer ?
#
loop_
_entity_poly.entity_id
_entity_poly.type
_entity_poly.pdbx_seq_one_letter_code
_entity_poly.pdbx_strand_id
1 'polypeptide(L)'
;MFRLLFLVVLGAGVFSFLAFQKGGYVPGVILAVVAVAPLVWLIASARRRKANGGSPQPYSPTAKRAIDAAALVLVLGVAYSAYWMFWVPKAATKELTGTYQLRDLCDSTPTFYRDAAPFDGAAPHPVVVFAKGDDVGLDEVRVDYSAPAQWQPRDAKTVQLVACLDEVESGPKLADCSFSDGSLPLYQGRFTGTLYEAATGKKVASISANGAGTPKCPGAALTQSDNPRLHSVPDLAGLRAAIGDRVER
;
A
#
# COMPACT_ATOMS: atom_id res chain seq x y z
N MET A 1 -17.43 4.16 -31.74
CA MET A 1 -16.42 3.08 -31.66
C MET A 1 -14.98 3.57 -31.79
N PHE A 2 -14.60 4.28 -32.85
CA PHE A 2 -13.19 4.74 -33.05
C PHE A 2 -12.61 5.56 -31.88
N ARG A 3 -13.38 6.48 -31.29
CA ARG A 3 -12.95 7.27 -30.13
C ARG A 3 -12.57 6.40 -28.93
N LEU A 4 -13.36 5.38 -28.63
CA LEU A 4 -13.14 4.50 -27.47
C LEU A 4 -11.93 3.60 -27.68
N LEU A 5 -11.74 3.12 -28.91
CA LEU A 5 -10.59 2.31 -29.31
C LEU A 5 -9.29 3.12 -29.24
N PHE A 6 -9.32 4.38 -29.70
CA PHE A 6 -8.18 5.29 -29.60
C PHE A 6 -7.81 5.59 -28.14
N LEU A 7 -8.79 5.82 -27.27
CA LEU A 7 -8.56 6.03 -25.83
C LEU A 7 -7.93 4.79 -25.16
N VAL A 8 -8.39 3.59 -25.50
CA VAL A 8 -7.80 2.34 -24.96
C VAL A 8 -6.35 2.19 -25.41
N VAL A 9 -6.04 2.44 -26.69
CA VAL A 9 -4.67 2.35 -27.21
C VAL A 9 -3.74 3.36 -26.53
N LEU A 10 -4.19 4.61 -26.42
CA LEU A 10 -3.41 5.67 -25.74
C LEU A 10 -3.21 5.36 -24.26
N GLY A 11 -4.29 5.02 -23.55
CA GLY A 11 -4.24 4.69 -22.13
C GLY A 11 -3.31 3.52 -21.87
N ALA A 12 -3.49 2.40 -22.57
CA ALA A 12 -2.64 1.22 -22.43
C ALA A 12 -1.18 1.50 -22.78
N GLY A 13 -0.91 2.33 -23.80
CA GLY A 13 0.44 2.76 -24.15
C GLY A 13 1.12 3.58 -23.05
N VAL A 14 0.42 4.57 -22.47
CA VAL A 14 0.94 5.38 -21.36
C VAL A 14 1.18 4.52 -20.12
N PHE A 15 0.21 3.67 -19.75
CA PHE A 15 0.36 2.80 -18.59
C PHE A 15 1.46 1.74 -18.79
N SER A 16 1.66 1.24 -20.01
CA SER A 16 2.78 0.35 -20.36
C SER A 16 4.13 1.04 -20.10
N PHE A 17 4.29 2.27 -20.59
CA PHE A 17 5.51 3.06 -20.37
C PHE A 17 5.78 3.31 -18.88
N LEU A 18 4.75 3.71 -18.12
CA LEU A 18 4.87 3.92 -16.67
C LEU A 18 5.21 2.63 -15.91
N ALA A 19 4.67 1.48 -16.33
CA ALA A 19 4.98 0.19 -15.72
C ALA A 19 6.47 -0.15 -15.90
N PHE A 20 7.04 0.08 -17.09
CA PHE A 20 8.47 -0.13 -17.32
C PHE A 20 9.36 0.81 -16.50
N GLN A 21 9.01 2.10 -16.40
CA GLN A 21 9.75 3.04 -15.55
C GLN A 21 9.78 2.63 -14.08
N LYS A 22 8.74 1.93 -13.60
CA LYS A 22 8.62 1.43 -12.23
C LYS A 22 9.15 0.00 -12.04
N GLY A 23 9.80 -0.59 -13.05
CA GLY A 23 10.37 -1.94 -13.00
C GLY A 23 9.37 -3.09 -13.21
N GLY A 24 8.13 -2.79 -13.60
CA GLY A 24 7.06 -3.76 -13.85
C GLY A 24 7.08 -4.28 -15.28
N TYR A 25 8.02 -5.17 -15.61
CA TYR A 25 8.15 -5.69 -16.97
C TYR A 25 6.91 -6.47 -17.46
N VAL A 26 6.37 -7.36 -16.62
CA VAL A 26 5.18 -8.18 -16.94
C VAL A 26 3.95 -7.29 -17.22
N PRO A 27 3.55 -6.36 -16.33
CA PRO A 27 2.43 -5.47 -16.62
C PRO A 27 2.70 -4.53 -17.80
N GLY A 28 3.96 -4.09 -17.99
CA GLY A 28 4.38 -3.31 -19.15
C GLY A 28 4.09 -4.03 -20.47
N VAL A 29 4.48 -5.30 -20.59
CA VAL A 29 4.26 -6.12 -21.80
C VAL A 29 2.77 -6.36 -22.04
N ILE A 30 2.00 -6.72 -21.00
CA ILE A 30 0.56 -6.98 -21.14
C ILE A 30 -0.16 -5.74 -21.70
N LEU A 31 0.12 -4.57 -21.12
CA LEU A 31 -0.48 -3.31 -21.56
C LEU A 31 -0.04 -2.92 -22.99
N ALA A 32 1.21 -3.21 -23.37
CA ALA A 32 1.66 -3.01 -24.75
C ALA A 32 0.88 -3.90 -25.73
N VAL A 33 0.63 -5.18 -25.39
CA VAL A 33 -0.18 -6.08 -26.21
C VAL A 33 -1.61 -5.57 -26.33
N VAL A 34 -2.22 -5.07 -25.24
CA VAL A 34 -3.56 -4.45 -25.26
C VAL A 34 -3.60 -3.23 -26.18
N ALA A 35 -2.54 -2.42 -26.20
CA ALA A 35 -2.46 -1.26 -27.08
C ALA A 35 -2.35 -1.65 -28.58
N VAL A 36 -1.67 -2.76 -28.89
CA VAL A 36 -1.41 -3.17 -30.29
C VAL A 36 -2.50 -4.08 -30.86
N ALA A 37 -3.20 -4.86 -30.02
CA ALA A 37 -4.20 -5.84 -30.46
C ALA A 37 -5.33 -5.24 -31.34
N PRO A 38 -5.90 -4.06 -31.03
CA PRO A 38 -6.93 -3.45 -31.88
C PRO A 38 -6.40 -3.06 -33.27
N LEU A 39 -5.15 -2.59 -33.35
CA LEU A 39 -4.51 -2.23 -34.62
C LEU A 39 -4.26 -3.48 -35.47
N VAL A 40 -3.74 -4.55 -34.87
CA VAL A 40 -3.56 -5.84 -35.55
C VAL A 40 -4.89 -6.39 -36.04
N TRP A 41 -5.96 -6.29 -35.24
CA TRP A 41 -7.30 -6.72 -35.64
C TRP A 41 -7.86 -5.88 -36.80
N LEU A 42 -7.67 -4.56 -36.80
CA LEU A 42 -8.07 -3.69 -37.92
C LEU A 42 -7.32 -4.03 -39.20
N ILE A 43 -6.00 -4.23 -39.13
CA ILE A 43 -5.17 -4.60 -40.29
C ILE A 43 -5.57 -5.98 -40.82
N ALA A 44 -5.75 -6.96 -39.93
CA ALA A 44 -6.12 -8.32 -40.30
C ALA A 44 -7.53 -8.38 -40.90
N SER A 45 -8.49 -7.66 -40.32
CA SER A 45 -9.87 -7.61 -40.82
C SER A 45 -9.97 -6.90 -42.17
N ALA A 46 -9.22 -5.81 -42.39
CA ALA A 46 -9.13 -5.15 -43.69
C ALA A 46 -8.53 -6.06 -44.77
N ARG A 47 -7.45 -6.78 -44.46
CA ARG A 47 -6.84 -7.76 -45.38
C ARG A 47 -7.80 -8.90 -45.71
N ARG A 48 -8.50 -9.47 -44.72
CA ARG A 48 -9.50 -10.53 -44.95
C ARG A 48 -10.66 -10.05 -45.81
N ARG A 49 -11.21 -8.87 -45.55
CA ARG A 49 -12.27 -8.29 -46.39
C ARG A 49 -11.82 -8.12 -47.84
N LYS A 50 -10.60 -7.63 -48.06
CA LYS A 50 -10.04 -7.49 -49.41
C LYS A 50 -9.90 -8.84 -50.12
N ALA A 51 -9.44 -9.88 -49.41
CA ALA A 51 -9.30 -11.22 -49.98
C ALA A 51 -10.64 -11.90 -50.31
N ASN A 52 -11.69 -11.59 -49.55
CA ASN A 52 -13.01 -12.24 -49.66
C ASN A 52 -14.07 -11.39 -50.41
N GLY A 53 -13.64 -10.56 -51.36
CA GLY A 53 -14.56 -9.76 -52.18
C GLY A 53 -15.45 -8.79 -51.39
N GLY A 54 -14.99 -8.33 -50.21
CA GLY A 54 -15.72 -7.41 -49.33
C GLY A 54 -16.68 -8.08 -48.34
N SER A 55 -16.92 -9.39 -48.46
CA SER A 55 -17.86 -10.10 -47.59
C SER A 55 -17.23 -10.51 -46.24
N PRO A 56 -17.86 -10.23 -45.08
CA PRO A 56 -17.39 -10.70 -43.79
C PRO A 56 -17.66 -12.21 -43.66
N GLN A 57 -16.60 -13.03 -43.62
CA GLN A 57 -16.76 -14.45 -43.29
C GLN A 57 -16.95 -14.67 -41.79
N PRO A 58 -17.88 -15.56 -41.37
CA PRO A 58 -18.03 -15.94 -39.97
C PRO A 58 -16.78 -16.68 -39.47
N TYR A 59 -16.40 -16.44 -38.22
CA TYR A 59 -15.31 -17.16 -37.57
C TYR A 59 -15.65 -18.65 -37.40
N SER A 60 -14.67 -19.53 -37.61
CA SER A 60 -14.83 -20.94 -37.27
C SER A 60 -15.08 -21.11 -35.76
N PRO A 61 -15.74 -22.20 -35.31
CA PRO A 61 -15.97 -22.44 -33.89
C PRO A 61 -14.67 -22.50 -33.08
N THR A 62 -13.60 -23.04 -33.68
CA THR A 62 -12.25 -23.07 -33.09
C THR A 62 -11.64 -21.68 -32.98
N ALA A 63 -11.79 -20.85 -34.02
CA ALA A 63 -11.33 -19.46 -33.98
C ALA A 63 -12.09 -18.64 -32.94
N LYS A 64 -13.40 -18.87 -32.78
CA LYS A 64 -14.20 -18.22 -31.74
C LYS A 64 -13.71 -18.58 -30.34
N ARG A 65 -13.52 -19.87 -30.05
CA ARG A 65 -12.95 -20.31 -28.76
C ARG A 65 -11.56 -19.74 -28.49
N ALA A 66 -10.71 -19.66 -29.52
CA ALA A 66 -9.38 -19.07 -29.40
C ALA A 66 -9.44 -17.56 -29.10
N ILE A 67 -10.36 -16.83 -29.74
CA ILE A 67 -10.59 -15.41 -29.46
C ILE A 67 -11.12 -15.21 -28.03
N ASP A 68 -12.08 -16.03 -27.60
CA ASP A 68 -12.65 -15.96 -26.25
C ASP A 68 -11.57 -16.23 -25.18
N ALA A 69 -10.73 -17.24 -25.39
CA ALA A 69 -9.60 -17.54 -24.49
C ALA A 69 -8.56 -16.40 -24.47
N ALA A 70 -8.21 -15.84 -25.62
CA ALA A 70 -7.28 -14.72 -25.71
C ALA A 70 -7.84 -13.46 -25.01
N ALA A 71 -9.13 -13.18 -25.17
CA ALA A 71 -9.81 -12.09 -24.50
C ALA A 71 -9.79 -12.28 -22.98
N LEU A 72 -10.06 -13.49 -22.48
CA LEU A 72 -9.98 -13.80 -21.05
C LEU A 72 -8.57 -13.58 -20.49
N VAL A 73 -7.54 -14.08 -21.17
CA VAL A 73 -6.13 -13.88 -20.77
C VAL A 73 -5.77 -12.40 -20.72
N LEU A 74 -6.21 -11.61 -21.71
CA LEU A 74 -5.99 -10.16 -21.73
C LEU A 74 -6.68 -9.46 -20.57
N VAL A 75 -7.94 -9.80 -20.27
CA VAL A 75 -8.67 -9.23 -19.13
C VAL A 75 -7.97 -9.55 -17.81
N LEU A 76 -7.57 -10.81 -17.61
CA LEU A 76 -6.82 -11.23 -16.42
C LEU A 76 -5.47 -10.50 -16.34
N GLY A 77 -4.79 -10.33 -17.47
CA GLY A 77 -3.53 -9.59 -17.52
C GLY A 77 -3.70 -8.10 -17.17
N VAL A 78 -4.75 -7.45 -17.66
CA VAL A 78 -5.05 -6.04 -17.31
C VAL A 78 -5.40 -5.92 -15.83
N ALA A 79 -6.23 -6.83 -15.30
CA ALA A 79 -6.56 -6.86 -13.88
C ALA A 79 -5.30 -7.03 -13.02
N TYR A 80 -4.41 -7.95 -13.38
CA TYR A 80 -3.11 -8.12 -12.73
C TYR A 80 -2.23 -6.86 -12.85
N SER A 81 -2.25 -6.19 -13.99
CA SER A 81 -1.46 -4.96 -14.20
C SER A 81 -1.95 -3.81 -13.35
N ALA A 82 -3.26 -3.64 -13.23
CA ALA A 82 -3.87 -2.69 -12.31
C ALA A 82 -3.53 -3.05 -10.85
N TYR A 83 -3.65 -4.32 -10.48
CA TYR A 83 -3.26 -4.82 -9.16
C TYR A 83 -1.81 -4.44 -8.83
N TRP A 84 -0.86 -4.75 -9.72
CA TRP A 84 0.56 -4.42 -9.54
C TRP A 84 0.81 -2.91 -9.48
N MET A 85 0.10 -2.12 -10.29
CA MET A 85 0.34 -0.68 -10.35
C MET A 85 -0.17 0.06 -9.10
N PHE A 86 -1.28 -0.36 -8.52
CA PHE A 86 -1.94 0.37 -7.43
C PHE A 86 -1.75 -0.28 -6.05
N TRP A 87 -1.56 -1.60 -5.95
CA TRP A 87 -1.52 -2.31 -4.68
C TRP A 87 -0.18 -2.95 -4.33
N VAL A 88 0.77 -3.07 -5.26
CA VAL A 88 2.09 -3.66 -4.96
C VAL A 88 3.07 -2.57 -4.51
N PRO A 89 3.73 -2.75 -3.36
CA PRO A 89 4.77 -1.84 -2.87
C PRO A 89 5.90 -1.68 -3.87
N LYS A 90 6.45 -0.46 -3.97
CA LYS A 90 7.50 -0.12 -4.95
C LYS A 90 8.80 0.22 -4.23
N ALA A 91 9.92 -0.10 -4.88
CA ALA A 91 11.21 0.29 -4.33
C ALA A 91 11.35 1.82 -4.39
N ALA A 92 11.83 2.42 -3.30
CA ALA A 92 12.22 3.81 -3.24
C ALA A 92 13.36 4.08 -4.23
N THR A 93 13.31 5.26 -4.88
CA THR A 93 14.40 5.76 -5.73
C THR A 93 15.40 6.61 -4.94
N LYS A 94 15.05 7.01 -3.72
CA LYS A 94 15.87 7.80 -2.82
C LYS A 94 16.51 6.88 -1.77
N GLU A 95 17.70 7.25 -1.33
CA GLU A 95 18.38 6.56 -0.23
C GLU A 95 17.62 6.75 1.09
N LEU A 96 17.66 5.72 1.92
CA LEU A 96 17.13 5.74 3.28
C LEU A 96 18.11 6.47 4.22
N THR A 97 17.73 7.66 4.66
CA THR A 97 18.52 8.53 5.54
C THR A 97 17.93 8.70 6.94
N GLY A 98 16.65 8.38 7.15
CA GLY A 98 16.00 8.51 8.46
C GLY A 98 14.77 7.62 8.64
N THR A 99 14.43 7.29 9.89
CA THR A 99 13.31 6.37 10.21
C THR A 99 11.98 6.92 9.75
N TYR A 100 11.78 8.24 9.79
CA TYR A 100 10.55 8.91 9.35
C TYR A 100 10.21 8.63 7.87
N GLN A 101 11.19 8.32 7.02
CA GLN A 101 10.98 7.97 5.61
C GLN A 101 10.33 6.59 5.45
N LEU A 102 10.48 5.70 6.45
CA LEU A 102 9.81 4.40 6.45
C LEU A 102 8.29 4.53 6.56
N ARG A 103 7.77 5.70 6.93
CA ARG A 103 6.34 6.03 6.85
C ARG A 103 5.80 5.89 5.42
N ASP A 104 6.64 6.03 4.40
CA ASP A 104 6.22 5.86 3.00
C ASP A 104 5.71 4.43 2.71
N LEU A 105 6.04 3.42 3.53
CA LEU A 105 5.42 2.09 3.45
C LEU A 105 3.95 2.09 3.88
N CYS A 106 3.54 3.07 4.69
CA CYS A 106 2.20 3.18 5.23
C CYS A 106 1.28 4.08 4.40
N ASP A 107 1.80 4.70 3.35
CA ASP A 107 1.02 5.53 2.43
C ASP A 107 0.12 4.69 1.51
N SER A 108 -0.86 5.36 0.88
CA SER A 108 -1.76 4.76 -0.12
C SER A 108 -1.04 4.07 -1.29
N THR A 109 0.19 4.48 -1.59
CA THR A 109 1.08 3.78 -2.51
C THR A 109 2.37 3.38 -1.77
N PRO A 110 2.39 2.21 -1.11
CA PRO A 110 3.50 1.80 -0.26
C PRO A 110 4.84 1.81 -1.00
N THR A 111 5.84 2.41 -0.39
CA THR A 111 7.20 2.47 -0.93
C THR A 111 8.19 1.87 0.06
N PHE A 112 8.97 0.87 -0.37
CA PHE A 112 9.93 0.15 0.46
C PHE A 112 11.38 0.53 0.15
N TYR A 113 12.30 0.31 1.09
CA TYR A 113 13.68 0.76 0.99
C TYR A 113 14.63 -0.43 0.96
N ARG A 114 15.24 -0.72 -0.19
CA ARG A 114 16.16 -1.87 -0.35
C ARG A 114 17.41 -1.81 0.53
N ASP A 115 17.78 -0.61 0.97
CA ASP A 115 18.93 -0.38 1.85
C ASP A 115 18.60 -0.69 3.32
N ALA A 116 17.33 -0.95 3.64
CA ALA A 116 16.92 -1.43 4.95
C ALA A 116 17.33 -2.90 5.13
N ALA A 117 17.54 -3.30 6.39
CA ALA A 117 17.91 -4.67 6.71
C ALA A 117 16.78 -5.64 6.30
N PRO A 118 17.11 -6.78 5.66
CA PRO A 118 16.11 -7.79 5.33
C PRO A 118 15.50 -8.37 6.61
N PHE A 119 14.22 -8.75 6.56
CA PHE A 119 13.58 -9.45 7.68
C PHE A 119 13.95 -10.95 7.60
N ASP A 120 15.14 -11.26 8.12
CA ASP A 120 15.71 -12.59 8.19
C ASP A 120 16.48 -12.83 9.50
N GLY A 121 16.91 -14.08 9.70
CA GLY A 121 17.68 -14.49 10.88
C GLY A 121 16.84 -14.72 12.13
N ALA A 122 17.53 -14.90 13.25
CA ALA A 122 16.90 -14.97 14.57
C ALA A 122 16.67 -13.55 15.10
N ALA A 123 15.61 -13.38 15.89
CA ALA A 123 15.32 -12.13 16.58
C ALA A 123 16.49 -11.71 17.50
N PRO A 124 16.58 -10.42 17.89
CA PRO A 124 15.59 -9.36 17.75
C PRO A 124 15.51 -8.73 16.36
N HIS A 125 14.30 -8.38 15.93
CA HIS A 125 14.04 -7.70 14.66
C HIS A 125 13.68 -6.22 14.88
N PRO A 126 14.56 -5.26 14.51
CA PRO A 126 14.27 -3.85 14.72
C PRO A 126 13.03 -3.37 13.96
N VAL A 127 12.17 -2.64 14.66
CA VAL A 127 10.86 -2.20 14.17
C VAL A 127 10.66 -0.71 14.39
N VAL A 128 9.97 -0.07 13.43
CA VAL A 128 9.39 1.27 13.59
C VAL A 128 7.88 1.16 13.47
N VAL A 129 7.16 1.84 14.35
CA VAL A 129 5.69 1.82 14.39
C VAL A 129 5.17 3.20 14.04
N PHE A 130 4.24 3.25 13.10
CA PHE A 130 3.49 4.44 12.74
C PHE A 130 2.03 4.23 13.07
N ALA A 131 1.41 5.20 13.74
CA ALA A 131 0.00 5.17 14.06
C ALA A 131 -0.70 6.44 13.60
N LYS A 132 -1.98 6.27 13.25
CA LYS A 132 -2.83 7.39 12.88
C LYS A 132 -2.98 8.32 14.07
N GLY A 133 -2.53 9.55 13.88
CA GLY A 133 -2.74 10.62 14.84
C GLY A 133 -4.20 11.10 14.80
N ASP A 134 -4.50 12.05 15.68
CA ASP A 134 -5.76 12.80 15.63
C ASP A 134 -5.75 13.88 14.52
N ASP A 135 -4.63 14.01 13.78
CA ASP A 135 -4.48 14.83 12.59
C ASP A 135 -4.72 14.00 11.29
N VAL A 136 -4.41 14.60 10.12
CA VAL A 136 -4.57 13.92 8.81
C VAL A 136 -3.47 12.89 8.51
N GLY A 137 -2.53 12.64 9.43
CA GLY A 137 -1.30 11.90 9.17
C GLY A 137 -1.07 10.64 10.01
N LEU A 138 0.00 9.93 9.65
CA LEU A 138 0.61 8.90 10.48
C LEU A 138 1.84 9.48 11.19
N ASP A 139 1.91 9.25 12.49
CA ASP A 139 3.02 9.66 13.36
C ASP A 139 3.79 8.46 13.88
N GLU A 140 5.10 8.64 14.06
CA GLU A 140 5.95 7.62 14.66
C GLU A 140 5.60 7.45 16.15
N VAL A 141 5.22 6.24 16.55
CA VAL A 141 4.92 5.90 17.94
C VAL A 141 6.23 5.76 18.69
N ARG A 142 6.56 6.78 19.49
CA ARG A 142 7.74 6.75 20.36
C ARG A 142 7.44 5.97 21.64
N VAL A 143 8.12 4.86 21.80
CA VAL A 143 8.13 4.10 23.06
C VAL A 143 9.06 4.76 24.09
N ASP A 144 8.92 4.38 25.36
CA ASP A 144 9.76 4.89 26.45
C ASP A 144 11.24 4.53 26.26
N TYR A 145 12.16 5.38 26.72
CA TYR A 145 13.61 5.18 26.62
C TYR A 145 14.12 3.89 27.29
N SER A 146 13.35 3.30 28.21
CA SER A 146 13.65 2.00 28.81
C SER A 146 13.32 0.81 27.89
N ALA A 147 12.67 1.03 26.75
CA ALA A 147 12.37 -0.04 25.80
C ALA A 147 13.65 -0.61 25.17
N PRO A 148 13.68 -1.92 24.86
CA PRO A 148 14.81 -2.53 24.17
C PRO A 148 15.13 -1.86 22.83
N ALA A 149 16.41 -1.90 22.42
CA ALA A 149 16.92 -1.15 21.26
C ALA A 149 16.19 -1.45 19.94
N GLN A 150 15.67 -2.67 19.76
CA GLN A 150 14.89 -3.04 18.57
C GLN A 150 13.57 -2.28 18.41
N TRP A 151 13.02 -1.72 19.49
CA TRP A 151 11.83 -0.86 19.45
C TRP A 151 12.17 0.62 19.21
N GLN A 152 13.47 0.97 19.24
CA GLN A 152 13.98 2.32 19.05
C GLN A 152 15.25 2.29 18.17
N PRO A 153 15.14 1.79 16.92
CA PRO A 153 16.28 1.74 16.02
C PRO A 153 16.79 3.16 15.74
N ARG A 154 18.07 3.41 16.02
CA ARG A 154 18.71 4.71 15.76
C ARG A 154 19.09 4.91 14.29
N ASP A 155 19.38 3.82 13.60
CA ASP A 155 19.74 3.81 12.19
C ASP A 155 18.59 3.21 11.38
N ALA A 156 18.04 4.00 10.46
CA ALA A 156 16.95 3.59 9.59
C ALA A 156 17.32 2.35 8.75
N LYS A 157 18.59 2.19 8.36
CA LYS A 157 19.05 1.04 7.56
C LYS A 157 19.06 -0.26 8.35
N THR A 158 19.01 -0.21 9.68
CA THR A 158 18.93 -1.41 10.54
C THR A 158 17.50 -1.89 10.75
N VAL A 159 16.49 -1.11 10.34
CA VAL A 159 15.08 -1.45 10.51
C VAL A 159 14.71 -2.60 9.58
N GLN A 160 14.12 -3.65 10.14
CA GLN A 160 13.64 -4.81 9.39
C GLN A 160 12.12 -4.80 9.21
N LEU A 161 11.40 -4.24 10.18
CA LEU A 161 9.94 -4.25 10.22
C LEU A 161 9.35 -2.83 10.33
N VAL A 162 8.22 -2.61 9.67
CA VAL A 162 7.43 -1.37 9.76
C VAL A 162 5.98 -1.73 10.06
N ALA A 163 5.47 -1.25 11.19
CA ALA A 163 4.07 -1.43 11.57
C ALA A 163 3.27 -0.17 11.21
N CYS A 164 2.30 -0.31 10.33
CA CYS A 164 1.40 0.76 9.90
C CYS A 164 0.04 0.56 10.55
N LEU A 165 -0.31 1.39 11.53
CA LEU A 165 -1.60 1.39 12.22
C LEU A 165 -2.46 2.53 11.65
N ASP A 166 -3.15 2.27 10.56
CA ASP A 166 -3.79 3.25 9.66
C ASP A 166 -5.30 3.45 9.91
N GLU A 167 -5.92 2.53 10.62
CA GLU A 167 -7.31 2.59 11.04
C GLU A 167 -7.41 2.73 12.55
N VAL A 168 -8.28 3.62 13.03
CA VAL A 168 -8.52 3.83 14.46
C VAL A 168 -10.01 3.88 14.75
N GLU A 169 -10.45 3.02 15.67
CA GLU A 169 -11.78 3.05 16.26
C GLU A 169 -11.72 3.58 17.69
N SER A 170 -12.81 4.22 18.13
CA SER A 170 -12.94 4.66 19.52
C SER A 170 -13.35 3.48 20.41
N GLY A 171 -12.48 3.12 21.35
CA GLY A 171 -12.78 2.21 22.46
C GLY A 171 -13.48 2.91 23.63
N PRO A 172 -13.32 2.42 24.87
CA PRO A 172 -13.87 3.08 26.05
C PRO A 172 -13.37 4.52 26.22
N LYS A 173 -14.23 5.40 26.74
CA LYS A 173 -13.83 6.75 27.16
C LYS A 173 -12.90 6.64 28.36
N LEU A 174 -11.74 7.29 28.28
CA LEU A 174 -10.73 7.30 29.34
C LEU A 174 -10.83 8.53 30.22
N ALA A 175 -10.97 9.71 29.62
CA ALA A 175 -11.02 10.99 30.33
C ALA A 175 -11.64 12.10 29.45
N ASP A 176 -11.89 13.25 30.06
CA ASP A 176 -12.09 14.52 29.37
C ASP A 176 -10.81 15.36 29.54
N CYS A 177 -10.20 15.76 28.42
CA CYS A 177 -8.98 16.55 28.39
C CYS A 177 -9.32 18.03 28.28
N SER A 178 -9.02 18.78 29.34
CA SER A 178 -9.21 20.23 29.39
C SER A 178 -8.06 20.99 28.72
N PHE A 179 -8.42 21.89 27.82
CA PHE A 179 -7.53 22.84 27.14
C PHE A 179 -8.01 24.27 27.42
N SER A 180 -7.26 25.28 26.93
CA SER A 180 -7.66 26.69 27.06
C SER A 180 -9.01 27.00 26.41
N ASP A 181 -9.29 26.34 25.28
CA ASP A 181 -10.41 26.68 24.39
C ASP A 181 -11.61 25.73 24.55
N GLY A 182 -11.53 24.77 25.47
CA GLY A 182 -12.58 23.79 25.72
C GLY A 182 -12.07 22.45 26.24
N SER A 183 -12.93 21.45 26.26
CA SER A 183 -12.59 20.09 26.67
C SER A 183 -12.86 19.12 25.53
N LEU A 184 -11.94 18.18 25.32
CA LEU A 184 -12.07 17.11 24.33
C LEU A 184 -12.13 15.74 25.00
N PRO A 185 -13.05 14.85 24.62
CA PRO A 185 -13.09 13.50 25.16
C PRO A 185 -11.91 12.68 24.61
N LEU A 186 -11.20 12.00 25.51
CA LEU A 186 -10.15 11.03 25.20
C LEU A 186 -10.71 9.61 25.27
N TYR A 187 -10.58 8.88 24.17
CA TYR A 187 -10.95 7.48 24.06
C TYR A 187 -9.72 6.59 23.93
N GLN A 188 -9.86 5.33 24.34
CA GLN A 188 -8.84 4.34 24.04
C GLN A 188 -8.84 4.07 22.53
N GLY A 189 -7.73 4.33 21.84
CA GLY A 189 -7.63 3.99 20.42
C GLY A 189 -7.65 2.48 20.22
N ARG A 190 -8.37 1.98 19.22
CA ARG A 190 -8.29 0.60 18.75
C ARG A 190 -7.78 0.62 17.34
N PHE A 191 -6.53 0.20 17.17
CA PHE A 191 -5.85 0.29 15.90
C PHE A 191 -5.89 -1.04 15.17
N THR A 192 -6.19 -0.97 13.88
CA THR A 192 -5.97 -2.04 12.91
C THR A 192 -4.93 -1.58 11.91
N GLY A 193 -4.15 -2.54 11.42
CA GLY A 193 -3.01 -2.20 10.59
C GLY A 193 -2.31 -3.39 9.97
N THR A 194 -1.17 -3.09 9.36
CA THR A 194 -0.34 -4.07 8.65
C THR A 194 1.12 -3.94 9.06
N LEU A 195 1.76 -5.08 9.30
CA LEU A 195 3.19 -5.21 9.50
C LEU A 195 3.86 -5.55 8.17
N TYR A 196 4.83 -4.75 7.76
CA TYR A 196 5.60 -4.91 6.53
C TYR A 196 7.08 -5.17 6.80
N GLU A 197 7.73 -5.89 5.89
CA GLU A 197 9.19 -5.94 5.80
C GLU A 197 9.72 -4.66 5.14
N ALA A 198 10.67 -3.97 5.79
CA ALA A 198 11.20 -2.69 5.32
C ALA A 198 11.96 -2.81 3.98
N ALA A 199 12.73 -3.89 3.81
CA ALA A 199 13.60 -4.13 2.65
C ALA A 199 12.84 -4.47 1.36
N THR A 200 11.66 -5.09 1.47
CA THR A 200 10.92 -5.64 0.32
C THR A 200 9.51 -5.08 0.19
N GLY A 201 8.99 -4.43 1.24
CA GLY A 201 7.59 -4.01 1.33
C GLY A 201 6.61 -5.18 1.51
N LYS A 202 7.09 -6.41 1.67
CA LYS A 202 6.21 -7.57 1.79
C LYS A 202 5.36 -7.48 3.05
N LYS A 203 4.06 -7.72 2.91
CA LYS A 203 3.16 -7.88 4.05
C LYS A 203 3.56 -9.12 4.85
N VAL A 204 3.90 -8.93 6.12
CA VAL A 204 4.26 -9.98 7.08
C VAL A 204 3.01 -10.44 7.83
N ALA A 205 2.21 -9.51 8.35
CA ALA A 205 1.01 -9.82 9.11
C ALA A 205 -0.01 -8.67 9.07
N SER A 206 -1.29 -8.97 9.28
CA SER A 206 -2.27 -7.98 9.76
C SER A 206 -2.21 -7.94 11.28
N ILE A 207 -2.25 -6.75 11.86
CA ILE A 207 -2.03 -6.54 13.29
C ILE A 207 -3.15 -5.67 13.87
N SER A 208 -3.41 -5.85 15.16
CA SER A 208 -4.27 -4.95 15.92
C SER A 208 -3.60 -4.62 17.24
N ALA A 209 -3.66 -3.35 17.61
CA ALA A 209 -3.07 -2.84 18.85
C ALA A 209 -4.06 -1.92 19.54
N ASN A 210 -4.13 -2.02 20.87
CA ASN A 210 -4.90 -1.09 21.67
C ASN A 210 -4.02 0.06 22.13
N GLY A 211 -4.58 1.26 22.12
CA GLY A 211 -4.05 2.43 22.78
C GLY A 211 -3.89 2.20 24.28
N ALA A 212 -3.04 3.01 24.91
CA ALA A 212 -2.85 2.96 26.35
C ALA A 212 -4.19 3.13 27.08
N GLY A 213 -4.45 2.26 28.06
CA GLY A 213 -5.66 2.33 28.90
C GLY A 213 -5.57 3.41 29.99
N THR A 214 -4.38 3.95 30.24
CA THR A 214 -4.18 5.05 31.17
C THR A 214 -4.43 6.39 30.47
N PRO A 215 -5.29 7.27 31.02
CA PRO A 215 -5.57 8.56 30.40
C PRO A 215 -4.31 9.45 30.43
N LYS A 216 -3.86 9.88 29.25
CA LYS A 216 -2.78 10.86 29.09
C LYS A 216 -3.19 11.92 28.08
N CYS A 217 -3.63 13.06 28.60
CA CYS A 217 -4.04 14.18 27.75
C CYS A 217 -2.82 14.83 27.10
N PRO A 218 -2.85 15.10 25.78
CA PRO A 218 -1.79 15.85 25.13
C PRO A 218 -1.79 17.30 25.64
N GLY A 219 -0.63 17.97 25.59
CA GLY A 219 -0.53 19.38 25.99
C GLY A 219 -1.20 20.35 25.00
N ALA A 220 -1.34 19.93 23.75
CA ALA A 220 -2.06 20.63 22.70
C ALA A 220 -2.63 19.61 21.71
N ALA A 221 -3.78 19.93 21.11
CA ALA A 221 -4.40 19.12 20.06
C ALA A 221 -4.87 20.05 18.94
N LEU A 222 -4.56 19.69 17.70
CA LEU A 222 -5.11 20.34 16.51
C LEU A 222 -6.23 19.46 15.97
N THR A 223 -7.45 19.98 15.95
CA THR A 223 -8.60 19.20 15.51
C THR A 223 -9.32 19.92 14.39
N GLN A 224 -9.62 19.22 13.29
CA GLN A 224 -10.34 19.77 12.14
C GLN A 224 -11.77 19.20 11.99
N SER A 225 -12.24 18.44 12.98
CA SER A 225 -13.52 17.71 12.91
C SER A 225 -14.66 18.47 13.59
N ASP A 226 -15.89 18.30 13.06
CA ASP A 226 -17.12 18.79 13.69
C ASP A 226 -17.37 18.19 15.08
N ASN A 227 -16.84 16.99 15.34
CA ASN A 227 -16.89 16.30 16.64
C ASN A 227 -15.50 15.81 17.03
N PRO A 228 -14.62 16.73 17.49
CA PRO A 228 -13.25 16.40 17.80
C PRO A 228 -13.19 15.42 18.99
N ARG A 229 -12.41 14.35 18.82
CA ARG A 229 -12.15 13.34 19.85
C ARG A 229 -10.68 12.96 19.76
N LEU A 230 -10.10 12.64 20.91
CA LEU A 230 -8.71 12.22 21.02
C LEU A 230 -8.64 10.69 21.16
N HIS A 231 -7.60 10.08 20.62
CA HIS A 231 -7.32 8.66 20.79
C HIS A 231 -5.98 8.45 21.48
N SER A 232 -5.95 7.61 22.52
CA SER A 232 -4.67 7.18 23.07
C SER A 232 -3.93 6.30 22.07
N VAL A 233 -2.64 6.57 21.84
CA VAL A 233 -1.76 5.72 21.02
C VAL A 233 -1.28 4.49 21.80
N PRO A 234 -0.89 3.39 21.13
CA PRO A 234 -0.37 2.20 21.80
C PRO A 234 0.93 2.49 22.56
N ASP A 235 1.05 1.93 23.76
CA ASP A 235 2.31 1.91 24.51
C ASP A 235 3.13 0.65 24.19
N LEU A 236 4.32 0.53 24.78
CA LEU A 236 5.18 -0.65 24.57
C LEU A 236 4.49 -1.96 24.92
N ALA A 237 3.60 -1.97 25.93
CA ALA A 237 2.87 -3.17 26.32
C ALA A 237 1.85 -3.57 25.25
N GLY A 238 1.09 -2.61 24.73
CA GLY A 238 0.16 -2.80 23.61
C GLY A 238 0.88 -3.28 22.35
N LEU A 239 2.03 -2.69 22.03
CA LEU A 239 2.84 -3.09 20.88
C LEU A 239 3.43 -4.49 21.03
N ARG A 240 3.95 -4.85 22.20
CA ARG A 240 4.45 -6.21 22.49
C ARG A 240 3.35 -7.26 22.37
N ALA A 241 2.15 -6.94 22.84
CA ALA A 241 1.01 -7.84 22.68
C ALA A 241 0.65 -8.06 21.20
N ALA A 242 0.82 -7.03 20.36
CA ALA A 242 0.48 -7.08 18.94
C ALA A 242 1.55 -7.76 18.07
N ILE A 243 2.83 -7.44 18.28
CA ILE A 243 3.94 -7.83 17.38
C ILE A 243 5.22 -8.30 18.09
N GLY A 244 5.20 -8.46 19.42
CA GLY A 244 6.40 -8.83 20.19
C GLY A 244 6.97 -10.20 19.81
N ASP A 245 6.12 -11.11 19.33
CA ASP A 245 6.53 -12.44 18.83
C ASP A 245 7.42 -12.37 17.59
N ARG A 246 7.37 -11.28 16.82
CA ARG A 246 8.18 -11.06 15.62
C ARG A 246 9.33 -10.08 15.84
N VAL A 247 9.36 -9.40 16.97
CA VAL A 247 10.34 -8.34 17.27
C VAL A 247 11.36 -8.83 18.29
N GLU A 248 10.96 -9.64 19.26
CA GLU A 248 11.80 -10.02 20.40
C GLU A 248 12.22 -11.50 20.44
N ARG A 249 11.61 -12.40 19.66
CA ARG A 249 11.80 -13.86 19.75
C ARG A 249 12.17 -14.55 18.45
#